data_AF-A0A0F5P940-F1
#
_entry.id   AF-A0A0F5P940-F1
#
_cell.length_a   1.000
_cell.length_b   1.000
_cell.length_c   1.000
_cell.angle_alpha   90.00
_cell.angle_beta   90.00
_cell.angle_gamma   90.00
#
_symmetry.space_group_name_H-M   'P 1'
#
loop_
_entity.id
_entity.type
_entity.pdbx_description
1 polymer ?
#
loop_
_entity_poly.entity_id
_entity_poly.type
_entity_poly.pdbx_seq_one_letter_code
_entity_poly.pdbx_strand_id
1 'polypeptide(L)' 'MARIGKTAVDVAGELDVPVPVVRGVLSGKLKGARGDAHKVAVILGLKDGIIVADNTPLSEAMRIAKAN' A
#
# COMPACT_ATOMS: atom_id res chain seq x y z
N MET A 1 11.28 -13.69 1.60
CA MET A 1 11.82 -12.34 1.29
C MET A 1 12.45 -12.41 -0.09
N ALA A 2 11.71 -12.09 -1.14
CA ALA A 2 12.25 -12.00 -2.48
C ALA A 2 11.99 -10.60 -3.04
N ARG A 3 13.10 -9.92 -3.41
CA ARG A 3 13.27 -8.99 -4.55
C ARG A 3 13.37 -7.46 -4.41
N ILE A 4 13.36 -6.84 -3.22
CA ILE A 4 13.67 -5.38 -3.12
C ILE A 4 14.91 -5.06 -2.27
N GLY A 5 15.37 -5.99 -1.41
CA GLY A 5 16.55 -5.74 -0.56
C GLY A 5 16.38 -4.64 0.49
N LYS A 6 15.14 -4.17 0.72
CA LYS A 6 14.79 -3.12 1.70
C LYS A 6 14.26 -3.72 3.00
N THR A 7 14.57 -3.07 4.12
CA THR A 7 14.02 -3.42 5.43
C THR A 7 12.61 -2.86 5.59
N ALA A 8 11.87 -3.36 6.60
CA ALA A 8 10.56 -2.81 6.93
C ALA A 8 10.61 -1.33 7.38
N VAL A 9 11.76 -0.86 7.86
CA VAL A 9 11.97 0.53 8.24
C VAL A 9 12.15 1.41 7.00
N ASP A 10 12.93 0.94 6.03
CA ASP A 10 13.12 1.65 4.76
C ASP A 10 11.78 1.82 4.03
N VAL A 11 11.00 0.74 3.94
CA VAL A 11 9.65 0.77 3.33
C VAL A 11 8.73 1.72 4.09
N ALA A 12 8.78 1.71 5.41
CA ALA A 12 7.96 2.60 6.23
C ALA A 12 8.30 4.08 5.98
N GLY A 13 9.60 4.41 5.92
CA GLY A 13 10.08 5.76 5.63
C GLY A 13 9.72 6.24 4.23
N GLU A 14 9.86 5.40 3.21
CA GLU A 14 9.54 5.75 1.83
C GLU A 14 8.04 5.98 1.60
N LEU A 15 7.18 5.28 2.35
CA LEU A 15 5.73 5.38 2.22
C LEU A 15 5.08 6.37 3.20
N ASP A 16 5.87 6.98 4.08
CA ASP A 16 5.40 7.81 5.18
C ASP A 16 4.34 7.10 6.05
N VAL A 17 4.60 5.82 6.36
CA VAL A 17 3.70 4.99 7.19
C VAL A 17 4.42 4.45 8.43
N PRO A 18 3.70 4.15 9.53
CA PRO A 18 4.34 3.55 10.70
C PRO A 18 4.90 2.15 10.42
N VAL A 19 6.10 1.85 10.91
CA VAL A 19 6.73 0.50 10.83
C VAL A 19 5.81 -0.65 11.30
N PRO A 20 4.99 -0.51 12.36
CA PRO A 20 4.05 -1.55 12.76
C PRO A 20 3.01 -1.88 11.69
N VAL A 21 2.63 -0.93 10.82
CA VAL A 21 1.70 -1.18 9.72
C VAL A 21 2.36 -2.09 8.69
N VAL A 22 3.59 -1.78 8.29
CA VAL A 22 4.37 -2.61 7.35
C VAL A 22 4.52 -4.04 7.88
N ARG A 23 4.95 -4.19 9.14
CA ARG A 23 5.08 -5.50 9.79
C ARG A 23 3.72 -6.21 9.93
N GLY A 24 2.67 -5.47 10.22
CA GLY A 24 1.30 -5.99 10.34
C GLY A 24 0.79 -6.57 9.03
N VAL A 25 1.05 -5.90 7.90
CA VAL A 25 0.71 -6.41 6.56
C VAL A 25 1.54 -7.64 6.22
N LEU A 26 2.86 -7.59 6.41
CA LEU A 26 3.77 -8.70 6.11
C LEU A 26 3.49 -9.97 6.92
N SER A 27 3.06 -9.82 8.18
CA SER A 27 2.67 -10.94 9.05
C SER A 27 1.25 -11.45 8.81
N GLY A 28 0.47 -10.79 7.94
CA GLY A 28 -0.93 -11.14 7.69
C GLY A 28 -1.92 -10.69 8.77
N LYS A 29 -1.46 -10.00 9.83
CA LYS A 29 -2.31 -9.40 10.87
C LYS A 29 -3.19 -8.29 10.30
N LEU A 30 -2.67 -7.50 9.38
CA LEU A 30 -3.41 -6.46 8.64
C LEU A 30 -3.70 -6.95 7.22
N LYS A 31 -4.98 -7.02 6.86
CA LYS A 31 -5.43 -7.57 5.56
C LYS A 31 -5.13 -6.69 4.34
N GLY A 32 -4.65 -5.47 4.51
CA GLY A 32 -4.39 -4.55 3.39
C GLY A 32 -5.65 -4.05 2.67
N ALA A 33 -6.78 -3.97 3.38
CA ALA A 33 -8.07 -3.63 2.78
C ALA A 33 -8.30 -2.12 2.58
N ARG A 34 -7.69 -1.26 3.41
CA ARG A 34 -7.85 0.21 3.35
C ARG A 34 -6.65 0.96 3.96
N GLY A 35 -6.56 2.26 3.69
CA GLY A 35 -5.58 3.17 4.28
C GLY A 35 -4.14 2.76 4.02
N ASP A 36 -3.26 3.02 4.98
CA ASP A 36 -1.83 2.71 4.88
C ASP A 36 -1.56 1.22 4.65
N ALA A 37 -2.35 0.35 5.27
CA ALA A 37 -2.23 -1.09 5.05
C ALA A 37 -2.51 -1.48 3.59
N HIS A 38 -3.48 -0.81 2.95
CA HIS A 38 -3.73 -1.00 1.51
C HIS A 38 -2.59 -0.48 0.66
N LYS A 39 -2.11 0.74 0.93
CA LYS A 39 -0.95 1.33 0.23
C LYS A 39 0.26 0.39 0.28
N VAL A 40 0.60 -0.11 1.47
CA VAL A 40 1.68 -1.07 1.69
C VAL A 40 1.43 -2.38 0.92
N ALA A 41 0.23 -2.95 0.99
CA ALA A 41 -0.06 -4.24 0.34
C ALA A 41 0.06 -4.15 -1.20
N VAL A 42 -0.40 -3.05 -1.80
CA VAL A 42 -0.30 -2.81 -3.24
C VAL A 42 1.16 -2.57 -3.67
N ILE A 43 1.90 -1.69 -2.98
CA ILE A 43 3.28 -1.34 -3.36
C ILE A 43 4.24 -2.53 -3.20
N LEU A 44 4.03 -3.36 -2.18
CA LEU A 44 4.81 -4.58 -2.00
C LEU A 44 4.39 -5.71 -2.95
N GLY A 45 3.41 -5.49 -3.83
CA GLY A 45 2.93 -6.48 -4.79
C GLY A 45 2.21 -7.66 -4.13
N LEU A 46 1.68 -7.49 -2.92
CA LEU A 46 0.95 -8.53 -2.18
C LEU A 46 -0.51 -8.62 -2.62
N LYS A 47 -1.04 -7.57 -3.24
CA LYS A 47 -2.41 -7.46 -3.74
C LYS A 47 -2.46 -6.51 -4.93
N ASP A 48 -3.29 -6.83 -5.91
CA ASP A 48 -3.65 -5.88 -6.96
C ASP A 48 -4.49 -4.73 -6.40
N GLY A 49 -4.21 -3.51 -6.88
CA GLY A 49 -4.96 -2.32 -6.48
C GLY A 49 -4.32 -1.05 -7.03
N ILE A 50 -5.07 0.04 -6.89
CA ILE A 50 -4.65 1.37 -7.34
C ILE A 50 -4.58 2.29 -6.15
N ILE A 51 -3.43 2.93 -5.96
CA ILE A 51 -3.24 3.99 -4.98
C ILE A 51 -3.47 5.31 -5.70
N VAL A 52 -4.50 6.03 -5.27
CA VAL A 52 -4.82 7.38 -5.74
C VAL A 52 -4.32 8.40 -4.72
N ALA A 53 -3.88 9.57 -5.19
CA ALA A 53 -3.46 10.65 -4.30
C ALA A 53 -4.66 11.15 -3.49
N ASP A 54 -4.42 11.57 -2.25
CA ASP A 54 -5.48 11.91 -1.30
C ASP A 54 -6.36 13.10 -1.78
N ASN A 55 -5.83 13.98 -2.63
CA ASN A 55 -6.57 15.10 -3.22
C ASN A 55 -7.26 14.78 -4.56
N THR A 56 -7.27 13.50 -4.97
CA THR A 56 -7.94 13.10 -6.21
C THR A 56 -9.46 13.10 -6.01
N PRO A 57 -10.25 13.83 -6.83
CA PRO A 57 -11.71 13.76 -6.74
C PRO A 57 -12.19 12.32 -6.89
N LEU A 58 -13.19 11.91 -6.09
CA LEU A 58 -13.72 10.55 -6.12
C LEU A 58 -14.17 10.12 -7.53
N SER A 59 -14.78 11.04 -8.29
CA SER A 59 -15.19 10.79 -9.67
C SER A 59 -14.02 10.40 -10.58
N GLU A 60 -12.86 11.04 -10.39
CA GLU A 60 -11.65 10.75 -11.15
C GLU A 60 -10.99 9.45 -10.67
N ALA A 61 -10.90 9.24 -9.36
CA ALA A 61 -10.43 7.98 -8.80
C ALA A 61 -11.24 6.77 -9.32
N MET A 62 -12.57 6.91 -9.43
CA MET A 62 -13.44 5.87 -9.98
C MET A 62 -13.24 5.64 -11.48
N ARG A 63 -12.89 6.67 -12.26
CA ARG A 63 -12.53 6.50 -13.69
C ARG A 63 -11.24 5.71 -13.83
N ILE A 64 -10.21 6.09 -13.07
CA ILE A 64 -8.90 5.41 -13.07
C ILE A 64 -9.08 3.93 -12.67
N ALA A 65 -9.91 3.66 -11.67
CA ALA A 65 -10.22 2.30 -11.23
C ALA A 65 -11.05 1.48 -12.23
N LYS A 66 -11.87 2.10 -13.09
CA LYS A 66 -12.65 1.41 -14.12
C LYS A 66 -11.87 1.17 -15.42
N ALA A 67 -10.78 1.90 -15.64
CA ALA A 67 -9.97 1.81 -16.85
C ALA A 67 -8.90 0.70 -16.81
N ASN A 68 -8.70 0.06 -15.65
CA ASN A 68 -7.80 -1.08 -15.43
C ASN A 68 -8.61 -2.34 -15.15
#